data_AF-A0AAU8YYI2-F1
#
_entry.id   AF-A0AAU8YYI2-F1
#
_cell.length_a   1.000
_cell.length_b   1.000
_cell.length_c   1.000
_cell.angle_alpha   90.00
_cell.angle_beta   90.00
_cell.angle_gamma   90.00
#
_symmetry.space_group_name_H-M   'P 1'
#
loop_
_entity.id
_entity.type
_entity.pdbx_description
1 polymer ?
#
loop_
_entity_poly.entity_id
_entity_poly.type
_entity_poly.pdbx_seq_one_letter_code
_entity_poly.pdbx_strand_id
1 'polypeptide(L)'
;MAYVSVPNDLSKIKTKVAFNLTKRQLLCFGAAAVVGIPPYLFTRTAIGNTGAMLLMITFMLPCFLIAMYERDGQPLEKVVRNIVRSKFLWPRTRPYQTQNFYSYLSNPGKEVSPNGTKNKTPTRSRKKWKA
;
A
#
# COMPACT_ATOMS: atom_id res chain seq x y z
N MET A 1 -23.07 -41.38 -9.49
CA MET A 1 -22.58 -40.21 -8.72
C MET A 1 -23.04 -38.95 -9.44
N ALA A 2 -23.81 -38.09 -8.76
CA ALA A 2 -24.29 -36.84 -9.36
C ALA A 2 -23.15 -35.82 -9.41
N TYR A 3 -22.65 -35.54 -10.60
CA TYR A 3 -21.59 -34.56 -10.82
C TYR A 3 -22.23 -33.17 -10.88
N VAL A 4 -22.17 -32.43 -9.77
CA VAL A 4 -22.52 -31.01 -9.75
C VAL A 4 -21.31 -30.24 -10.25
N SER A 5 -21.52 -29.30 -11.17
CA SER A 5 -20.48 -28.43 -11.72
C SER A 5 -19.99 -27.45 -10.65
N VAL A 6 -19.17 -27.94 -9.72
CA VAL A 6 -18.43 -27.10 -8.79
C VAL A 6 -17.35 -26.37 -9.59
N PRO A 7 -17.34 -25.03 -9.63
CA PRO A 7 -16.27 -24.30 -10.29
C PRO A 7 -14.96 -24.62 -9.57
N ASN A 8 -13.94 -25.04 -10.32
CA ASN A 8 -12.66 -25.54 -9.82
C ASN A 8 -11.88 -24.58 -8.91
N ASP A 9 -12.31 -23.32 -8.75
CA ASP A 9 -11.65 -22.31 -7.93
C ASP A 9 -12.66 -21.41 -7.20
N LEU A 10 -13.03 -21.79 -5.97
CA LEU A 10 -13.82 -20.94 -5.06
C LEU A 10 -13.13 -19.60 -4.74
N SER A 11 -11.80 -19.54 -4.86
CA SER A 11 -10.97 -18.35 -4.61
C SER A 11 -11.11 -17.26 -5.68
N LYS A 12 -11.66 -17.57 -6.86
CA LYS A 12 -11.95 -16.60 -7.93
C LYS A 12 -13.30 -15.90 -7.77
N ILE A 13 -14.15 -16.36 -6.85
CA ILE A 13 -15.45 -15.76 -6.58
C ILE A 13 -15.22 -14.51 -5.70
N LYS A 14 -15.03 -13.34 -6.33
CA LYS A 14 -14.99 -12.05 -5.62
C LYS A 14 -16.31 -11.90 -4.85
N THR A 15 -16.26 -11.94 -3.52
CA THR A 15 -17.41 -11.70 -2.66
C THR A 15 -17.99 -10.31 -2.94
N LYS A 16 -19.19 -10.28 -3.50
CA LYS A 16 -19.89 -9.05 -3.89
C LYS A 16 -20.78 -8.63 -2.72
N VAL A 17 -20.48 -7.49 -2.12
CA VAL A 17 -20.97 -7.14 -0.77
C VAL A 17 -22.35 -6.51 -0.80
N ALA A 18 -22.66 -5.74 -1.85
CA ALA A 18 -23.99 -5.24 -2.16
C ALA A 18 -24.05 -4.93 -3.67
N PHE A 19 -25.21 -5.09 -4.31
CA PHE A 19 -25.45 -4.69 -5.71
C PHE A 19 -24.52 -5.28 -6.78
N ASN A 20 -23.98 -6.50 -6.60
CA ASN A 20 -23.04 -7.07 -7.59
C ASN A 20 -21.76 -6.21 -7.77
N LEU A 21 -21.40 -5.38 -6.77
CA LEU A 21 -20.22 -4.51 -6.79
C LEU A 21 -19.18 -4.91 -5.72
N THR A 22 -17.91 -4.64 -6.02
CA THR A 22 -16.77 -4.88 -5.13
C THR A 22 -16.67 -3.78 -4.07
N LYS A 23 -16.07 -4.08 -2.91
CA LYS A 23 -15.88 -3.10 -1.80
C LYS A 23 -15.23 -1.79 -2.25
N ARG A 24 -14.31 -1.86 -3.22
CA ARG A 24 -13.60 -0.68 -3.77
C ARG A 24 -14.46 0.17 -4.68
N GLN A 25 -15.36 -0.45 -5.44
CA GLN A 25 -16.32 0.28 -6.26
C GLN A 25 -17.24 1.10 -5.35
N LEU A 26 -17.74 0.52 -4.25
CA LEU A 26 -18.53 1.27 -3.26
C LEU A 26 -17.76 2.43 -2.64
N LEU A 27 -16.53 2.20 -2.19
CA LEU A 27 -15.70 3.26 -1.60
C LEU A 27 -15.44 4.39 -2.61
N CYS A 28 -15.13 4.04 -3.85
CA CYS A 28 -14.86 5.00 -4.89
C CYS A 28 -16.11 5.76 -5.35
N PHE A 29 -17.27 5.12 -5.46
CA PHE A 29 -18.52 5.81 -5.78
C PHE A 29 -18.90 6.78 -4.67
N GLY A 30 -18.71 6.40 -3.40
CA GLY A 30 -18.87 7.30 -2.27
C GLY A 30 -17.93 8.50 -2.33
N ALA A 31 -16.63 8.27 -2.52
CA ALA A 31 -15.63 9.34 -2.63
C ALA A 31 -15.88 10.25 -3.85
N ALA A 32 -16.22 9.66 -5.00
CA ALA A 32 -16.55 10.40 -6.22
C ALA A 32 -17.77 11.30 -6.02
N ALA A 33 -18.82 10.82 -5.35
CA ALA A 33 -19.99 11.64 -5.03
C ALA A 33 -19.63 12.83 -4.14
N VAL A 34 -18.83 12.60 -3.09
CA VAL A 34 -18.38 13.67 -2.17
C VAL A 34 -17.53 14.72 -2.88
N VAL A 35 -16.68 14.33 -3.84
CA VAL A 35 -15.80 15.27 -4.56
C VAL A 35 -16.50 15.93 -5.76
N GLY A 36 -17.37 15.20 -6.47
CA GLY A 36 -17.99 15.68 -7.71
C GLY A 36 -19.25 16.52 -7.52
N ILE A 37 -20.07 16.23 -6.51
CA ILE A 37 -21.35 16.94 -6.28
C ILE A 37 -21.13 18.41 -5.84
N PRO A 38 -20.20 18.73 -4.92
CA PRO A 38 -19.99 20.12 -4.50
C PRO A 38 -19.67 21.08 -5.66
N PRO A 39 -18.69 20.82 -6.54
CA PRO A 39 -18.38 21.75 -7.62
C PRO A 39 -19.53 21.87 -8.63
N TYR A 40 -20.36 20.84 -8.84
CA TYR A 40 -21.57 20.94 -9.67
C TYR A 40 -22.57 21.95 -9.10
N LEU A 41 -22.84 21.89 -7.78
CA LEU A 41 -23.78 22.82 -7.13
C LEU A 41 -23.30 24.27 -7.18
N PHE A 42 -21.99 24.51 -7.09
CA PHE A 42 -21.43 25.86 -7.19
C PHE A 42 -21.39 26.39 -8.63
N THR A 43 -21.11 25.53 -9.62
CA THR A 43 -20.87 25.98 -11.01
C THR A 43 -22.11 25.97 -11.89
N ARG A 44 -23.20 25.27 -11.48
CA ARG A 44 -24.43 25.16 -12.27
C ARG A 44 -25.04 26.50 -12.68
N THR A 45 -24.91 27.54 -11.85
CA THR A 45 -25.44 28.88 -12.11
C THR A 45 -24.50 29.76 -12.92
N ALA A 46 -23.19 29.50 -12.90
CA ALA A 46 -22.19 30.34 -13.55
C ALA A 46 -21.85 29.87 -14.98
N ILE A 47 -21.66 28.55 -15.16
CA ILE A 47 -21.14 27.94 -16.40
C ILE A 47 -22.27 27.26 -17.20
N GLY A 48 -23.47 27.17 -16.62
CA GLY A 48 -24.61 26.44 -17.17
C GLY A 48 -24.51 24.94 -16.93
N ASN A 49 -25.64 24.24 -17.10
CA ASN A 49 -25.78 22.83 -16.71
C ASN A 49 -24.77 21.91 -17.42
N THR A 50 -24.57 22.10 -18.73
CA THR A 50 -23.67 21.26 -19.54
C THR A 50 -22.22 21.36 -19.09
N GLY A 51 -21.70 22.57 -18.89
CA GLY A 51 -20.31 22.75 -18.46
C GLY A 51 -20.09 22.33 -17.00
N ALA A 52 -21.07 22.53 -16.12
CA ALA A 52 -21.03 22.04 -14.74
C ALA A 52 -21.00 20.49 -14.68
N MET A 53 -21.75 19.80 -15.55
CA MET A 53 -21.72 18.34 -15.66
C MET A 53 -20.38 17.82 -16.17
N LEU A 54 -19.80 18.45 -17.19
CA LEU A 54 -18.47 18.08 -17.67
C LEU A 54 -17.42 18.23 -16.57
N LEU A 55 -17.47 19.33 -15.82
CA LEU A 55 -16.58 19.58 -14.69
C LEU A 55 -16.75 18.52 -13.59
N MET A 56 -17.99 18.19 -13.23
CA MET A 56 -18.28 17.09 -12.28
C MET A 56 -17.68 15.76 -12.72
N ILE A 57 -17.84 15.39 -14.00
CA ILE A 57 -17.28 14.15 -14.56
C ILE A 57 -15.75 14.17 -14.51
N THR A 58 -15.11 15.30 -14.87
CA THR A 58 -13.65 15.45 -14.80
C THR A 58 -13.12 15.20 -13.40
N PHE A 59 -13.82 15.66 -12.36
CA PHE A 59 -13.41 15.41 -10.97
C PHE A 59 -13.69 13.97 -10.50
N MET A 60 -14.74 13.32 -11.01
CA MET A 60 -15.09 11.93 -10.65
C MET A 60 -14.22 10.88 -11.35
N LEU A 61 -13.78 11.15 -12.58
CA LEU A 61 -12.98 10.25 -13.41
C LEU A 61 -11.67 9.75 -12.75
N PRO A 62 -10.84 10.59 -12.10
CA PRO A 62 -9.61 10.11 -11.45
C PRO A 62 -9.89 9.13 -10.30
N CYS A 63 -10.97 9.31 -9.55
CA CYS A 63 -11.39 8.34 -8.55
C CYS A 63 -11.77 7.01 -9.21
N PHE A 64 -12.55 7.04 -10.30
CA PHE A 64 -12.97 5.83 -11.02
C PHE A 64 -11.78 5.01 -11.54
N LEU A 65 -10.74 5.68 -12.06
CA LEU A 65 -9.51 5.02 -12.49
C LEU A 65 -8.79 4.32 -11.34
N ILE A 66 -8.79 4.90 -10.13
CA ILE A 66 -8.21 4.27 -8.93
C ILE A 66 -9.02 3.02 -8.52
N ALA A 67 -10.35 3.04 -8.66
CA ALA A 67 -11.19 1.88 -8.37
C ALA A 67 -10.97 0.73 -9.34
N MET A 68 -10.75 1.06 -10.62
CA MET A 68 -10.51 0.08 -11.69
C MET A 68 -9.03 -0.37 -11.75
N TYR A 69 -8.12 0.32 -11.06
CA TYR A 69 -6.71 -0.02 -11.03
C TYR A 69 -6.45 -1.31 -10.24
N GLU A 70 -6.29 -2.41 -10.98
CA GLU A 70 -5.68 -3.65 -10.51
C GLU A 70 -4.44 -3.91 -11.37
N ARG A 71 -3.26 -3.47 -10.92
CA ARG A 71 -2.00 -3.91 -11.56
C ARG A 71 -1.53 -5.21 -10.93
N ASP A 72 -1.27 -6.22 -11.75
CA ASP A 72 -0.75 -7.53 -11.36
C ASP A 72 -1.61 -8.24 -10.29
N GLY A 73 -2.91 -7.94 -10.23
CA GLY A 73 -3.84 -8.44 -9.21
C GLY A 73 -3.70 -7.78 -7.83
N GLN A 74 -2.84 -6.76 -7.70
CA GLN A 74 -2.66 -5.99 -6.47
C GLN A 74 -3.35 -4.62 -6.56
N PRO A 75 -4.15 -4.24 -5.55
CA PRO A 75 -4.67 -2.88 -5.48
C PRO A 75 -3.60 -1.84 -5.17
N LEU A 76 -3.90 -0.60 -5.57
CA LEU A 76 -3.13 0.58 -5.18
C LEU A 76 -2.86 0.65 -3.66
N GLU A 77 -3.84 0.31 -2.81
CA GLU A 77 -3.64 0.31 -1.35
C GLU A 77 -2.48 -0.60 -0.91
N LYS A 78 -2.33 -1.78 -1.53
CA LYS A 78 -1.23 -2.70 -1.23
C LYS A 78 0.08 -2.18 -1.79
N VAL A 79 0.05 -1.64 -3.01
CA VAL A 79 1.24 -1.05 -3.64
C VAL A 79 1.77 0.12 -2.80
N VAL A 80 0.90 1.06 -2.40
CA VAL A 80 1.25 2.19 -1.54
C VAL A 80 1.77 1.73 -0.20
N ARG A 81 1.12 0.74 0.44
CA ARG A 81 1.62 0.16 1.70
C ARG A 81 3.02 -0.41 1.55
N ASN A 82 3.31 -1.10 0.45
CA ASN A 82 4.65 -1.63 0.16
C ASN A 82 5.67 -0.51 -0.07
N ILE A 83 5.28 0.55 -0.79
CA ILE A 83 6.14 1.72 -1.02
C ILE A 83 6.46 2.40 0.31
N VAL A 84 5.47 2.68 1.15
CA VAL A 84 5.65 3.34 2.45
C VAL A 84 6.49 2.46 3.38
N ARG A 85 6.25 1.15 3.40
CA ARG A 85 7.04 0.21 4.21
C ARG A 85 8.51 0.18 3.80
N SER A 86 8.79 0.17 2.49
CA SER A 86 10.15 0.08 1.96
C SER A 86 10.90 1.41 1.97
N LYS A 87 10.20 2.55 1.81
CA LYS A 87 10.82 3.87 1.76
C LYS A 87 10.91 4.57 3.11
N PHE A 88 9.97 4.31 4.03
CA PHE A 88 9.84 5.10 5.26
C PHE A 88 9.96 4.27 6.55
N LEU A 89 9.21 3.18 6.69
CA LEU A 89 9.19 2.43 7.97
C LEU A 89 10.46 1.60 8.21
N TRP A 90 11.03 1.01 7.16
CA TRP A 90 12.18 0.11 7.31
C TRP A 90 13.47 0.66 6.71
N PRO A 91 14.62 0.43 7.38
CA PRO A 91 15.91 0.80 6.84
C PRO A 91 16.16 0.04 5.54
N ARG A 92 16.62 0.76 4.51
CA ARG A 92 16.90 0.20 3.18
C ARG A 92 18.00 -0.87 3.20
N THR A 93 18.93 -0.75 4.14
CA THR A 93 19.96 -1.76 4.38
C THR A 93 19.44 -2.71 5.44
N ARG A 94 19.34 -4.01 5.11
CA ARG A 94 19.09 -5.09 6.06
C ARG A 94 20.44 -5.68 6.48
N PRO A 95 21.13 -5.13 7.50
CA PRO A 95 22.39 -5.71 7.95
C PRO A 95 22.15 -7.13 8.46
N TYR A 96 22.83 -8.11 7.87
CA TYR A 96 22.86 -9.46 8.42
C TYR A 96 23.58 -9.40 9.77
N GLN A 97 22.87 -9.73 10.85
CA GLN A 97 23.46 -9.93 12.16
C GLN A 97 23.40 -11.41 12.50
N THR A 98 24.57 -12.01 12.63
CA THR A 98 24.71 -13.37 13.14
C THR A 98 25.06 -13.28 14.61
N GLN A 99 24.35 -14.03 15.46
CA GLN A 99 24.79 -14.22 16.84
C GLN A 99 25.97 -15.19 16.84
N ASN A 100 27.19 -14.66 16.82
CA ASN A 100 28.39 -15.49 16.72
C ASN A 100 28.78 -16.03 18.10
N PHE A 101 28.36 -17.26 18.40
CA PHE A 101 28.64 -17.96 19.65
C PHE A 101 30.15 -18.12 19.94
N TYR A 102 31.00 -18.10 18.90
CA TYR A 102 32.44 -18.27 19.05
C TYR A 102 33.19 -17.00 19.48
N SER A 103 32.53 -15.83 19.46
CA SER A 103 33.15 -14.59 19.93
C SER A 103 33.47 -14.58 21.44
N TYR A 104 32.83 -15.46 22.21
CA TYR A 104 33.08 -15.64 23.64
C TYR A 104 34.35 -16.46 23.92
N LEU A 105 34.70 -17.40 23.04
CA LEU A 105 35.89 -18.24 23.18
C LEU A 105 37.19 -17.49 22.89
N SER A 106 37.13 -16.42 22.10
CA SER A 106 38.30 -15.62 21.74
C SER A 106 38.67 -14.52 22.76
N ASN A 107 37.84 -14.27 23.78
CA ASN A 107 38.12 -13.32 24.86
C ASN A 107 37.69 -13.88 26.23
N PRO A 108 38.56 -14.61 26.95
CA PRO A 108 38.21 -15.34 28.17
C PRO A 108 37.93 -14.48 29.42
N GLY A 109 37.73 -13.17 29.29
CA GLY A 109 37.61 -12.23 30.42
C GLY A 109 36.38 -11.30 30.41
N LYS A 110 35.37 -11.55 29.57
CA LYS A 110 34.17 -10.71 29.51
C LYS A 110 32.91 -11.52 29.82
N GLU A 111 32.43 -11.38 31.05
CA GLU A 111 31.15 -11.92 31.50
C GLU A 111 29.97 -11.14 30.91
N VAL A 112 28.84 -11.84 30.79
CA VAL A 112 27.64 -11.41 30.06
C VAL A 112 26.93 -10.27 30.79
N SER A 113 26.86 -9.08 30.18
CA SER A 113 25.84 -8.09 30.54
C SER A 113 24.57 -8.38 29.73
N PRO A 114 23.40 -8.57 30.38
CA PRO A 114 22.16 -8.83 29.67
C PRO A 114 21.78 -7.60 28.84
N ASN A 115 21.35 -7.87 27.60
CA ASN A 115 21.01 -6.90 26.56
C ASN A 115 20.31 -5.65 27.11
N GLY A 116 21.02 -4.53 27.14
CA GLY A 116 20.44 -3.32 27.73
C GLY A 116 21.27 -2.04 27.70
N THR A 117 22.38 -1.93 26.96
CA THR A 117 23.06 -0.64 26.85
C THR A 117 23.65 -0.39 25.47
N LYS A 118 23.22 0.76 24.94
CA LYS A 118 23.50 1.32 23.62
C LYS A 118 25.00 1.59 23.46
N ASN A 119 25.78 0.59 23.06
CA ASN A 119 27.14 0.85 22.63
C ASN A 119 27.14 1.21 21.14
N LYS A 120 27.38 2.50 20.90
CA LYS A 120 27.53 3.11 19.58
C LYS A 120 28.56 2.30 18.77
N THR A 121 28.10 1.61 17.74
CA THR A 121 28.98 0.99 16.74
C THR A 121 29.91 2.05 16.17
N PRO A 122 31.24 1.82 16.08
CA PRO A 122 32.13 2.80 15.47
C PRO A 122 31.73 2.96 14.01
N THR A 123 31.53 4.22 13.60
CA THR A 123 31.20 4.61 12.23
C THR A 123 32.28 4.09 11.30
N ARG A 124 32.04 2.96 10.64
CA ARG A 124 32.99 2.40 9.67
C ARG A 124 33.05 3.39 8.50
N SER A 125 34.23 4.00 8.34
CA SER A 125 34.55 4.99 7.31
C SER A 125 33.91 4.63 5.97
N ARG A 126 33.16 5.61 5.45
CA ARG A 126 32.38 5.54 4.22
C ARG A 126 33.35 5.39 3.04
N LYS A 127 33.71 4.15 2.66
CA LYS A 127 34.42 3.89 1.39
C LYS A 127 33.49 4.30 0.25
N LYS A 128 33.84 5.42 -0.37
CA LYS A 128 33.23 6.02 -1.55
C LYS A 128 33.35 5.01 -2.70
N TRP A 129 32.27 4.30 -2.99
CA TRP A 129 32.16 3.57 -4.26
C TRP A 129 32.05 4.63 -5.36
N LYS A 130 33.11 4.76 -6.17
CA LYS A 130 33.03 5.45 -7.46
C LYS A 130 32.32 4.50 -8.44
N ALA A 131 31.50 5.11 -9.30
CA ALA A 131 30.81 4.48 -10.42
C ALA A 131 31.77 3.77 -11.37
#